data_AF-A0A6C0I999-F1
#
_entry.id   AF-A0A6C0I999-F1
#
_cell.length_a   1.000
_cell.length_b   1.000
_cell.length_c   1.000
_cell.angle_alpha   90.00
_cell.angle_beta   90.00
_cell.angle_gamma   90.00
#
_symmetry.space_group_name_H-M   'P 1'
#
loop_
_entity.id
_entity.type
_entity.pdbx_description
1 polymer ?
#
loop_
_entity_poly.entity_id
_entity_poly.type
_entity_poly.pdbx_seq_one_letter_code
_entity_poly.pdbx_strand_id
1 'polypeptide(L)' 'MLNKYIHVPIFIASFAIGLFFVYVLGPEFKTIYMYPSPSNYLKTQYKDNTNQCFQFKPVETECPFNPFDIKTVPVQA' A
#
# COMPACT_ATOMS: atom_id res chain seq x y z
N MET A 1 4.70 -37.29 -29.48
CA MET A 1 3.23 -37.39 -29.37
C MET A 1 2.82 -37.10 -27.93
N LEU A 2 2.57 -35.84 -27.58
CA LEU A 2 2.27 -35.41 -26.21
C LEU A 2 0.83 -35.76 -25.78
N ASN A 3 -0.09 -35.80 -26.74
CA ASN A 3 -1.51 -36.15 -26.53
C ASN A 3 -1.72 -37.60 -26.06
N LYS A 4 -0.70 -38.47 -26.09
CA LYS A 4 -0.77 -39.83 -25.54
C LYS A 4 -0.67 -39.84 -24.00
N TYR A 5 -0.13 -38.78 -23.41
CA TYR A 5 0.14 -38.68 -21.97
C TYR A 5 -0.68 -37.60 -21.28
N ILE A 6 -1.12 -36.57 -22.01
CA ILE A 6 -1.88 -35.44 -21.46
C ILE A 6 -3.23 -35.31 -22.16
N HIS A 7 -4.28 -35.28 -21.35
CA HIS A 7 -5.64 -35.00 -21.78
C HIS A 7 -5.84 -33.47 -21.84
N VAL A 8 -5.62 -32.88 -23.01
CA VAL A 8 -5.60 -31.42 -23.21
C VAL A 8 -6.86 -30.70 -22.68
N PRO A 9 -8.09 -31.19 -22.88
CA PRO A 9 -9.28 -30.52 -22.34
C PRO A 9 -9.31 -30.47 -20.82
N ILE A 10 -8.87 -31.55 -20.16
CA ILE A 10 -8.83 -31.64 -18.69
C ILE A 10 -7.76 -30.69 -18.14
N PHE A 11 -6.61 -30.61 -18.82
CA PHE A 11 -5.53 -29.67 -18.47
C PHE A 11 -6.00 -28.22 -18.57
N ILE A 12 -6.70 -27.85 -19.64
CA ILE A 12 -7.21 -26.48 -19.80
C ILE A 12 -8.27 -26.17 -18.74
N ALA A 13 -9.18 -27.11 -18.46
CA ALA A 13 -10.20 -26.93 -17.44
C ALA A 13 -9.59 -26.76 -16.04
N SER A 14 -8.63 -27.59 -15.65
CA SER A 14 -7.96 -27.47 -14.34
C SER A 14 -7.12 -26.20 -14.24
N PHE A 15 -6.46 -25.79 -15.32
CA PHE A 15 -5.70 -24.54 -15.38
C PHE A 15 -6.61 -23.31 -15.22
N ALA A 16 -7.77 -23.29 -15.89
CA ALA A 16 -8.74 -22.22 -15.76
C ALA A 16 -9.30 -22.12 -14.34
N ILE A 17 -9.61 -23.26 -13.71
CA ILE A 17 -10.04 -23.31 -12.30
C ILE A 17 -8.94 -22.76 -11.38
N GLY A 18 -7.68 -23.16 -11.60
CA GLY A 18 -6.54 -22.65 -10.84
C GLY A 18 -6.38 -21.13 -10.95
N LEU A 19 -6.46 -20.59 -12.17
CA LEU A 19 -6.42 -19.13 -12.39
C LEU A 19 -7.57 -18.41 -11.69
N PHE A 20 -8.77 -18.99 -11.72
CA PHE A 20 -9.92 -18.43 -11.01
C PHE A 20 -9.69 -18.33 -9.51
N PHE A 21 -9.14 -19.37 -8.87
CA PHE A 21 -8.82 -19.33 -7.44
C PHE A 21 -7.79 -18.25 -7.10
N VAL A 22 -6.71 -18.13 -7.90
CA VAL A 22 -5.70 -17.08 -7.69
C VAL A 22 -6.33 -15.68 -7.81
N TYR A 23 -7.24 -15.50 -8.77
CA TYR A 23 -7.93 -14.23 -8.97
C TYR A 23 -8.86 -13.86 -7.80
N VAL A 24 -9.67 -14.82 -7.33
CA VAL A 24 -10.64 -14.58 -6.24
C VAL A 24 -9.95 -14.40 -4.89
N LEU A 25 -8.94 -15.22 -4.58
CA LEU A 25 -8.23 -15.14 -3.30
C LEU A 25 -7.41 -13.85 -3.20
N GLY A 26 -6.89 -13.36 -4.33
CA GLY A 26 -6.17 -12.09 -4.40
C GLY A 26 -4.91 -12.05 -3.50
N PRO A 27 -4.15 -10.95 -3.57
CA PRO A 27 -3.08 -10.71 -2.62
C PRO A 27 -3.65 -10.23 -1.27
N GLU A 28 -3.00 -10.60 -0.17
CA GLU A 28 -3.30 -10.01 1.14
C GLU A 28 -2.96 -8.51 1.12
N PHE A 29 -3.94 -7.65 1.42
CA PHE A 29 -3.70 -6.22 1.59
C PHE A 29 -3.07 -5.97 2.96
N LYS A 30 -1.81 -5.54 2.97
CA LYS A 30 -1.14 -5.10 4.20
C LYS A 30 -1.31 -3.60 4.39
N THR A 31 -2.09 -3.20 5.38
CA THR A 31 -2.18 -1.79 5.79
C THR A 31 -0.86 -1.37 6.44
N ILE A 32 -0.17 -0.40 5.82
CA ILE A 32 1.06 0.20 6.36
C ILE A 32 0.71 1.58 6.87
N TYR A 33 0.93 1.82 8.17
CA TYR A 33 0.83 3.13 8.76
C TYR A 33 2.14 3.90 8.50
N MET A 34 2.07 4.91 7.65
CA MET A 34 3.20 5.77 7.34
C MET A 34 2.89 7.21 7.78
N TYR A 35 3.88 7.88 8.36
CA TYR A 35 3.79 9.29 8.74
C TYR A 35 4.19 10.22 7.59
N PRO A 36 3.63 11.44 7.54
CA PRO A 36 4.12 12.48 6.65
C PRO A 36 5.56 12.85 6.99
N SER A 37 6.37 12.92 5.95
CA SER A 37 7.75 13.38 5.98
C SER A 37 7.98 14.39 4.85
N PRO A 38 8.99 15.27 4.98
CA PRO A 38 9.38 16.17 3.91
C PRO A 38 9.79 15.46 2.61
N SER A 39 10.09 14.16 2.64
CA SER A 39 10.45 13.38 1.45
C SER A 39 9.27 12.66 0.79
N ASN A 40 8.17 12.40 1.51
CA ASN A 40 7.04 11.61 1.02
C ASN A 40 5.73 12.41 0.82
N TYR A 41 5.64 13.66 1.31
CA TYR A 41 4.39 14.44 1.30
C TYR A 41 3.76 14.64 -0.10
N LEU A 42 4.56 14.63 -1.17
CA LEU A 42 4.07 14.73 -2.55
C LEU A 42 3.55 13.39 -3.11
N LYS A 43 4.01 12.26 -2.57
CA LYS A 43 3.78 10.92 -3.14
C LYS A 43 2.75 10.11 -2.35
N THR A 44 2.32 10.60 -1.19
CA THR A 44 1.43 9.86 -0.29
C THR A 44 0.21 10.70 0.09
N GLN A 45 -0.96 10.06 0.01
CA GLN A 45 -2.22 10.57 0.55
C GLN A 45 -2.53 9.82 1.84
N TYR A 46 -3.05 10.55 2.81
CA TYR A 46 -3.37 10.02 4.13
C TYR A 46 -4.88 9.91 4.23
N LYS A 47 -5.35 8.82 4.84
CA LYS A 47 -6.77 8.56 5.05
C LYS A 47 -7.05 8.62 6.55
N ASP A 48 -8.02 9.42 6.94
CA ASP A 48 -8.41 9.54 8.34
C ASP A 48 -9.43 8.46 8.74
N ASN A 49 -9.83 8.47 10.01
CA ASN A 49 -10.84 7.56 10.54
C ASN A 49 -12.26 7.83 10.00
N THR A 50 -12.49 8.97 9.35
CA THR A 50 -13.77 9.33 8.72
C THR A 50 -13.81 9.02 7.21
N ASN A 51 -12.80 8.31 6.70
CA ASN A 51 -12.60 7.96 5.29
C ASN A 51 -12.36 9.15 4.35
N GLN A 52 -11.92 10.28 4.87
CA GLN A 52 -11.49 11.44 4.09
C GLN A 52 -10.01 11.32 3.75
N CYS A 53 -9.67 11.61 2.49
CA CYS A 53 -8.29 11.62 2.00
C CYS A 53 -7.74 13.04 2.06
N PHE A 54 -6.52 13.20 2.58
CA PHE A 54 -5.83 14.48 2.71
C PHE A 54 -4.36 14.37 2.32
N GLN A 55 -3.78 15.50 1.95
CA GLN A 55 -2.37 15.63 1.62
C GLN A 55 -1.72 16.67 2.52
N PHE A 56 -0.57 16.34 3.09
CA PHE A 56 0.22 17.31 3.84
C PHE A 56 1.00 18.20 2.89
N LYS A 57 0.93 19.51 3.11
CA LYS A 57 1.80 20.48 2.45
C LYS A 57 2.74 21.09 3.49
N PRO A 58 4.03 20.75 3.48
CA PRO A 58 4.99 21.40 4.35
C PRO A 58 5.12 22.87 3.96
N VAL A 59 5.34 23.69 4.97
CA VAL A 59 5.68 25.11 4.81
C VAL A 59 7.12 25.25 5.24
N GLU A 60 7.99 25.76 4.37
CA GLU A 60 9.36 26.08 4.73
C GLU A 60 9.36 27.26 5.70
N THR A 61 10.04 27.10 6.82
CA THR A 61 10.14 28.11 7.88
C THR A 61 11.57 28.18 8.38
N GLU A 62 11.97 29.33 8.91
CA GLU A 62 13.25 29.47 9.59
C GLU A 62 13.25 28.64 10.88
N CYS A 63 14.33 27.88 11.10
CA CYS A 63 14.50 27.16 12.35
C CYS A 63 14.71 28.15 13.50
N PRO A 64 13.97 28.03 14.62
CA PRO A 64 14.16 28.91 15.76
C PRO A 64 15.58 28.76 16.32
N PHE A 65 16.16 29.86 16.79
CA PHE A 65 17.48 29.86 17.43
C PHE A 65 17.51 29.06 18.75
N ASN A 66 16.36 29.04 19.45
CA ASN A 66 16.21 28.33 20.70
C ASN A 66 15.71 26.88 20.44
N PRO A 67 16.47 25.85 20.82
CA PRO A 67 16.09 24.46 20.59
C PRO A 67 14.83 24.03 21.35
N PHE A 68 14.44 24.74 22.42
CA PHE A 68 13.22 24.43 23.20
C PHE A 68 11.92 24.81 22.47
N ASP A 69 11.99 25.65 21.44
CA ASP A 69 10.82 26.04 20.64
C ASP A 69 10.48 25.00 19.57
N ILE A 70 11.34 23.98 19.38
CA ILE A 70 11.13 22.90 18.44
C ILE A 70 10.22 21.85 19.07
N LYS A 71 9.00 21.73 18.56
CA LYS A 71 8.06 20.68 18.98
C LYS A 71 8.40 19.35 18.32
N THR A 72 8.73 18.36 19.12
CA THR A 72 8.79 16.96 18.67
C THR A 72 7.41 16.34 18.82
N VAL A 73 6.83 15.88 17.71
CA VAL A 73 5.56 15.15 17.73
C VAL A 73 5.89 13.66 17.85
N PRO A 74 5.47 12.98 18.94
CA PRO A 74 5.69 11.55 19.07
C PRO A 74 4.83 10.78 18.07
N VAL A 75 5.23 9.54 17.77
CA VAL A 75 4.40 8.59 17.02
C VAL A 75 3.09 8.40 17.80
N GLN A 76 1.97 8.73 17.18
CA GLN A 76 0.63 8.60 17.74
C GLN A 76 0.11 7.18 17.39
N ALA A 77 0.04 6.31 18.39
CA ALA A 77 -0.47 4.94 18.25
C ALA A 77 -2.00 4.90 18.14
#